data_AF-A0A328RP15-F1
#
_entry.id   AF-A0A328RP15-F1
#
_cell.length_a   1.000
_cell.length_b   1.000
_cell.length_c   1.000
_cell.angle_alpha   90.00
_cell.angle_beta   90.00
_cell.angle_gamma   90.00
#
_symmetry.space_group_name_H-M   'P 1'
#
loop_
_entity.id
_entity.type
_entity.pdbx_description
1 polymer ?
#
loop_
_entity_poly.entity_id
_entity_poly.type
_entity_poly.pdbx_seq_one_letter_code
_entity_poly.pdbx_strand_id
1 'polypeptide(L)'
;MNLLYCTKCQQIVDKYFRNKDSDLFFCEKCKGGIHYFGQEEAILSSQDIFDLYDTEHPFNPVADFKGTQPYISFPSSVPDLDLLSCKDVLEFDPLNYEALYHLGNLYLSRQQLELSKDTFLLLSKHYPDSADVYKKLVQINVKTKDYDNVIDYLNALHKLQPNSFYILEYLALIYLKMEHYQQSLRYFIKAYKLAGKHSYQDNLKKNIRKLMSFIKKKN
;
A
#
# COMPACT_ATOMS: atom_id res chain seq x y z
N MET A 1 8.95 15.12 -22.61
CA MET A 1 8.25 13.93 -23.18
C MET A 1 6.82 13.87 -22.66
N ASN A 2 5.82 13.74 -23.53
CA ASN A 2 4.40 13.67 -23.11
C ASN A 2 4.11 12.36 -22.36
N LEU A 3 3.52 12.47 -21.16
CA LEU A 3 3.12 11.33 -20.33
C LEU A 3 1.62 11.08 -20.50
N LEU A 4 1.30 10.26 -21.50
CA LEU A 4 -0.08 9.89 -21.86
C LEU A 4 -0.35 8.45 -21.48
N TYR A 5 -1.47 8.20 -20.79
CA TYR A 5 -1.89 6.87 -20.38
C TYR A 5 -3.26 6.52 -20.93
N CYS A 6 -3.37 5.36 -21.59
CA CYS A 6 -4.63 4.83 -22.06
C CYS A 6 -5.24 3.88 -21.02
N THR A 7 -6.44 4.19 -20.54
CA THR A 7 -7.13 3.39 -19.51
C THR A 7 -7.64 2.07 -20.02
N LYS A 8 -8.03 2.00 -21.29
CA LYS A 8 -8.52 0.78 -21.94
C LYS A 8 -7.38 -0.19 -22.28
N CYS A 9 -6.26 0.33 -22.78
CA CYS A 9 -5.06 -0.50 -23.03
C CYS A 9 -4.21 -0.75 -21.79
N GLN A 10 -4.43 0.00 -20.70
CA GLN A 10 -3.62 -0.03 -19.48
C GLN A 10 -2.11 0.08 -19.73
N GLN A 11 -1.73 1.02 -20.61
CA GLN A 11 -0.35 1.24 -21.03
C GLN A 11 -0.10 2.72 -21.34
N ILE A 12 1.17 3.09 -21.27
CA ILE A 12 1.68 4.38 -21.74
C ILE A 12 1.61 4.42 -23.27
N VAL A 13 1.20 5.54 -23.85
CA VAL A 13 1.03 5.69 -25.31
C VAL A 13 1.77 6.92 -25.84
N ASP A 14 2.34 6.80 -27.04
CA ASP A 14 2.97 7.93 -27.75
C ASP A 14 2.11 8.47 -28.88
N LYS A 15 1.32 7.58 -29.50
CA LYS A 15 0.43 7.93 -30.61
C LYS A 15 -1.01 8.07 -30.14
N TYR A 16 -1.63 9.15 -30.55
CA TYR A 16 -3.02 9.48 -30.25
C TYR A 16 -3.61 10.30 -31.39
N PHE A 17 -4.94 10.33 -31.47
CA PHE A 17 -5.65 11.29 -32.31
C PHE A 17 -6.52 12.19 -31.45
N ARG A 18 -6.67 13.45 -31.87
CA ARG A 18 -7.53 14.45 -31.22
C ARG A 18 -8.87 14.46 -31.95
N ASN A 19 -9.96 14.34 -31.20
CA ASN A 19 -11.27 14.67 -31.76
C ASN A 19 -11.38 16.20 -31.86
N LYS A 20 -11.59 16.71 -33.07
CA LYS A 20 -11.67 18.16 -33.34
C LYS A 20 -12.88 18.80 -32.68
N ASP A 21 -13.94 18.03 -32.38
CA ASP A 21 -15.19 18.57 -31.86
C ASP A 21 -15.22 18.66 -30.33
N SER A 22 -14.38 17.87 -29.63
CA SER A 22 -14.44 17.74 -28.17
C SER A 22 -13.12 18.04 -27.46
N ASP A 23 -12.04 18.33 -28.19
CA ASP A 23 -10.67 18.50 -27.66
C ASP A 23 -10.14 17.34 -26.79
N LEU A 24 -10.78 16.18 -26.90
CA LEU A 24 -10.38 14.98 -26.20
C LEU A 24 -9.39 14.18 -27.04
N PHE A 25 -8.43 13.58 -26.34
CA PHE A 25 -7.43 12.72 -26.94
C PHE A 25 -7.83 11.25 -26.82
N PHE A 26 -7.59 10.49 -27.89
CA PHE A 26 -7.95 9.08 -27.97
C PHE A 26 -6.76 8.22 -28.39
N CYS A 27 -6.68 7.04 -27.80
CA CYS A 27 -5.65 6.05 -28.09
C CYS A 27 -5.86 5.53 -29.52
N GLU A 28 -4.80 5.56 -30.33
CA GLU A 28 -4.85 5.11 -31.72
C GLU A 28 -5.25 3.63 -31.84
N LYS A 29 -4.76 2.79 -30.91
CA LYS A 29 -4.94 1.33 -30.90
C LYS A 29 -6.35 0.88 -30.52
N CYS A 30 -6.94 1.44 -29.47
CA CYS A 30 -8.21 0.94 -28.92
C CYS A 30 -9.37 1.93 -29.01
N LYS A 31 -9.11 3.14 -29.53
CA LYS A 31 -10.03 4.27 -29.61
C LYS A 31 -10.59 4.74 -28.25
N GLY A 32 -10.02 4.28 -27.13
CA GLY A 32 -10.39 4.71 -25.79
C GLY A 32 -9.74 6.04 -25.41
N GLY A 33 -10.35 6.78 -24.48
CA GLY A 33 -9.80 8.04 -23.98
C GLY A 33 -8.42 7.87 -23.33
N ILE A 34 -7.61 8.92 -23.43
CA ILE A 34 -6.28 8.97 -22.78
C ILE A 34 -6.24 10.08 -21.75
N HIS A 35 -5.52 9.83 -20.66
CA HIS A 35 -5.25 10.83 -19.64
C HIS A 35 -3.86 11.42 -19.85
N TYR A 36 -3.79 12.74 -19.89
CA TYR A 36 -2.53 13.47 -19.94
C TYR A 36 -2.08 13.81 -18.52
N PHE A 37 -0.92 13.28 -18.14
CA PHE A 37 -0.34 13.54 -16.84
C PHE A 37 0.61 14.74 -16.86
N GLY A 38 1.25 15.07 -17.98
CA GLY A 38 2.18 16.21 -18.05
C GLY A 38 3.42 15.90 -18.88
N GLN A 39 4.43 16.75 -18.73
CA GLN A 39 5.80 16.50 -19.18
C GLN A 39 6.72 16.62 -17.97
N GLU A 40 7.55 15.61 -17.71
CA GLU A 40 8.51 15.62 -16.61
C GLU A 40 9.83 15.02 -17.08
N GLU A 41 10.94 15.71 -16.81
CA GLU A 41 12.28 15.17 -17.04
C GLU A 41 12.56 14.10 -15.98
N ALA A 42 12.84 12.86 -16.39
CA ALA A 42 13.15 11.80 -15.45
C ALA A 42 14.54 12.01 -14.86
N ILE A 43 14.61 12.43 -13.60
CA ILE A 43 15.88 12.56 -12.86
C ILE A 43 16.02 11.45 -11.79
N LEU A 44 15.00 10.61 -11.61
CA LEU A 44 14.85 9.81 -10.39
C LEU A 44 14.93 8.31 -10.68
N SER A 45 15.79 7.62 -9.93
CA SER A 45 15.80 6.16 -9.76
C SER A 45 14.52 5.68 -9.06
N SER A 46 14.28 4.37 -9.04
CA SER A 46 13.17 3.79 -8.26
C SER A 46 13.24 4.18 -6.78
N GLN A 47 14.45 4.30 -6.22
CA GLN A 47 14.68 4.73 -4.84
C GLN A 47 14.32 6.21 -4.64
N ASP A 48 14.68 7.09 -5.56
CA ASP A 48 14.37 8.52 -5.48
C ASP A 48 12.84 8.80 -5.55
N ILE A 49 12.07 7.92 -6.21
CA ILE A 49 10.60 7.98 -6.20
C ILE A 49 10.07 7.66 -4.79
N PHE A 50 10.66 6.69 -4.09
CA PHE A 50 10.31 6.37 -2.70
C PHE A 50 10.70 7.50 -1.73
N ASP A 51 11.91 8.03 -1.85
CA ASP A 51 12.39 9.05 -0.92
C ASP A 51 11.54 10.35 -1.00
N LEU A 52 11.07 10.70 -2.21
CA LEU A 52 10.10 11.78 -2.38
C LEU A 52 8.74 11.44 -1.77
N TYR A 53 8.25 10.22 -1.99
CA TYR A 53 6.98 9.77 -1.42
C TYR A 53 6.96 9.97 0.10
N ASP A 54 8.05 9.57 0.76
CA ASP A 54 8.22 9.68 2.21
C ASP A 54 8.26 11.13 2.69
N THR A 55 8.85 12.03 1.90
CA THR A 55 8.97 13.46 2.22
C THR A 55 7.61 14.16 2.21
N GLU A 56 6.71 13.78 1.30
CA GLU A 56 5.40 14.44 1.11
C GLU A 56 4.28 13.83 1.98
N HIS A 57 4.54 12.71 2.69
CA HIS A 57 3.56 12.00 3.53
C HIS A 57 4.08 11.76 4.96
N PRO A 58 4.17 12.81 5.80
CA PRO A 58 4.66 12.70 7.19
C PRO A 58 3.76 11.90 8.15
N PHE A 59 2.54 11.55 7.74
CA PHE A 59 1.75 10.50 8.39
C PHE A 59 2.03 9.17 7.67
N ASN A 60 2.62 8.24 8.41
CA ASN A 60 3.83 7.57 7.96
C ASN A 60 3.65 6.04 7.77
N PRO A 61 3.35 5.57 6.55
CA PRO A 61 3.38 4.14 6.24
C PRO A 61 4.80 3.55 6.10
N VAL A 62 5.83 4.39 5.98
CA VAL A 62 7.23 3.96 5.77
C VAL A 62 8.08 3.95 7.05
N ALA A 63 7.65 4.57 8.16
CA ALA A 63 8.20 4.31 9.49
C ALA A 63 7.98 2.84 9.90
N ASP A 64 6.95 2.20 9.37
CA ASP A 64 6.77 0.76 9.54
C ASP A 64 7.77 -0.07 8.75
N PHE A 65 8.27 0.43 7.62
CA PHE A 65 9.33 -0.20 6.83
C PHE A 65 10.73 -0.06 7.44
N LYS A 66 10.97 0.89 8.37
CA LYS A 66 12.23 1.01 9.14
C LYS A 66 12.17 0.35 10.53
N GLY A 67 11.05 -0.25 10.92
CA GLY A 67 11.01 -1.14 12.08
C GLY A 67 11.20 -0.48 13.45
N THR A 68 11.20 0.85 13.58
CA THR A 68 11.47 1.50 14.88
C THR A 68 10.28 2.31 15.36
N GLN A 69 9.30 1.63 15.95
CA GLN A 69 8.64 2.19 17.13
C GLN A 69 9.53 1.79 18.32
N PRO A 70 10.16 2.73 19.05
CA PRO A 70 10.92 2.38 20.23
C PRO A 70 9.96 1.84 21.28
N TYR A 71 9.94 0.51 21.45
CA TYR A 71 9.37 -0.10 22.64
C TYR A 71 10.20 0.35 23.83
N ILE A 72 9.55 1.04 24.77
CA ILE A 72 10.15 1.36 26.06
C ILE A 72 10.26 0.02 26.80
N SER A 73 11.47 -0.54 26.82
CA SER A 73 11.78 -1.73 27.60
C SER A 73 11.67 -1.39 29.08
N PHE A 74 10.58 -1.80 29.73
CA PHE A 74 10.53 -1.83 31.18
C PHE A 74 11.40 -2.98 31.71
N PRO A 75 12.12 -2.79 32.83
CA PRO A 75 13.05 -3.79 33.35
C PRO A 75 12.36 -5.12 33.66
N SER A 76 13.05 -6.20 33.32
CA SER A 76 12.61 -7.61 33.25
C SER A 76 12.16 -8.27 34.56
N SER A 77 11.98 -7.50 35.65
CA SER A 77 11.67 -8.03 36.98
C SER A 77 10.18 -8.02 37.33
N VAL A 78 9.32 -7.51 36.43
CA VAL A 78 7.87 -7.49 36.61
C VAL A 78 7.25 -8.51 35.64
N PRO A 79 6.44 -9.48 36.10
CA PRO A 79 5.65 -10.30 35.21
C PRO A 79 4.82 -9.38 34.33
N ASP A 80 4.85 -9.65 33.03
CA ASP A 80 4.13 -8.84 32.08
C ASP A 80 2.61 -9.05 32.26
N LEU A 81 2.00 -8.17 33.04
CA LEU A 81 0.59 -8.24 33.43
C LEU A 81 -0.32 -8.31 32.20
N ASP A 82 0.06 -7.66 31.10
CA ASP A 82 -0.68 -7.67 29.85
C ASP A 82 -0.64 -9.05 29.17
N LEU A 83 0.53 -9.71 29.15
CA LEU A 83 0.66 -11.07 28.63
C LEU A 83 -0.10 -12.08 29.48
N LEU A 84 -0.01 -11.97 30.81
CA LEU A 84 -0.73 -12.85 31.73
C LEU A 84 -2.24 -12.68 31.58
N SER A 85 -2.73 -11.44 31.58
CA SER A 85 -4.14 -11.13 31.39
C SER A 85 -4.70 -11.66 30.06
N CYS A 86 -3.96 -11.47 28.96
CA CYS A 86 -4.37 -12.04 27.67
C CYS A 86 -4.42 -13.56 27.72
N LYS A 87 -3.42 -14.23 28.32
CA LYS A 87 -3.39 -15.69 28.42
C LYS A 87 -4.52 -16.23 29.28
N ASP A 88 -4.80 -15.61 30.42
CA ASP A 88 -5.89 -16.01 31.31
C ASP A 88 -7.23 -15.96 30.58
N VAL A 89 -7.51 -14.91 29.80
CA VAL A 89 -8.73 -14.84 28.97
C VAL A 89 -8.76 -15.95 27.92
N LEU A 90 -7.63 -16.22 27.28
CA LEU A 90 -7.52 -17.25 26.23
C LEU A 90 -7.59 -18.68 26.76
N GLU A 91 -7.38 -18.92 28.06
CA GLU A 91 -7.64 -20.22 28.68
C GLU A 91 -9.12 -20.56 28.70
N PHE A 92 -9.99 -19.55 28.89
CA PHE A 92 -11.44 -19.74 28.92
C PHE A 92 -12.10 -19.53 27.55
N ASP A 93 -11.58 -18.60 26.74
CA ASP A 93 -12.05 -18.29 25.39
C ASP A 93 -10.87 -18.18 24.43
N PRO A 94 -10.41 -19.31 23.84
CA PRO A 94 -9.22 -19.34 22.99
C PRO A 94 -9.32 -18.50 21.71
N LEU A 95 -10.54 -18.09 21.33
CA LEU A 95 -10.80 -17.30 20.14
C LEU A 95 -11.23 -15.87 20.47
N ASN A 96 -11.09 -15.44 21.73
CA ASN A 96 -11.46 -14.10 22.15
C ASN A 96 -10.75 -13.04 21.30
N TYR A 97 -11.52 -12.25 20.53
CA TYR A 97 -10.98 -11.29 19.59
C TYR A 97 -10.05 -10.28 20.25
N GLU A 98 -10.49 -9.65 21.35
CA GLU A 98 -9.73 -8.60 22.03
C GLU A 98 -8.44 -9.16 22.63
N ALA A 99 -8.51 -10.30 23.32
CA ALA A 99 -7.32 -10.91 23.92
C ALA A 99 -6.29 -11.34 22.85
N LEU A 100 -6.72 -11.96 21.75
CA LEU A 100 -5.83 -12.30 20.64
C LEU A 100 -5.27 -11.03 19.96
N TYR A 101 -6.07 -9.99 19.79
CA TYR A 101 -5.63 -8.75 19.14
C TYR A 101 -4.59 -8.02 19.99
N HIS A 102 -4.82 -7.93 21.31
CA HIS A 102 -3.86 -7.39 22.26
C HIS A 102 -2.58 -8.23 22.32
N LEU A 103 -2.69 -9.56 22.39
CA LEU A 103 -1.56 -10.47 22.38
C LEU A 103 -0.71 -10.33 21.11
N GLY A 104 -1.34 -10.28 19.94
CA GLY A 104 -0.66 -10.08 18.66
C GLY A 104 0.11 -8.76 18.61
N ASN A 105 -0.47 -7.67 19.13
CA ASN A 105 0.21 -6.37 19.23
C ASN A 105 1.38 -6.38 20.22
N LEU A 106 1.24 -7.10 21.33
CA LEU A 106 2.30 -7.27 22.33
C LEU A 106 3.49 -8.04 21.76
N TYR A 107 3.24 -9.10 20.98
CA TYR A 107 4.28 -9.78 20.23
C TYR A 107 4.94 -8.86 19.19
N LEU A 108 4.15 -8.04 18.48
CA LEU A 108 4.67 -7.09 17.50
C LEU A 108 5.58 -6.03 18.14
N SER A 109 5.17 -5.44 19.27
CA SER A 109 5.96 -4.41 19.96
C SER A 109 7.29 -4.94 20.50
N ARG A 110 7.34 -6.24 20.80
CA ARG A 110 8.55 -6.97 21.22
C ARG A 110 9.38 -7.53 20.06
N GLN A 111 9.04 -7.19 18.82
CA GLN A 111 9.66 -7.74 17.62
C GLN A 111 9.59 -9.28 17.50
N GLN A 112 8.64 -9.91 18.20
CA GLN A 112 8.33 -11.34 18.06
C GLN A 112 7.41 -11.54 16.86
N LEU A 113 7.94 -11.28 15.66
CA LEU A 113 7.17 -11.15 14.42
C LEU A 113 6.39 -12.43 14.05
N GLU A 114 6.99 -13.61 14.23
CA GLU A 114 6.32 -14.89 13.92
C GLU A 114 5.14 -15.15 14.85
N LEU A 115 5.31 -15.00 16.17
CA LEU A 115 4.22 -15.16 17.13
C LEU A 115 3.08 -14.15 16.88
N SER A 116 3.44 -12.91 16.54
CA SER A 116 2.47 -11.89 16.14
C SER A 116 1.72 -12.30 14.88
N LYS A 117 2.44 -12.75 13.84
CA LYS A 117 1.87 -13.22 12.57
C LYS A 117 0.90 -14.37 12.80
N ASP A 118 1.28 -15.40 13.55
CA ASP A 118 0.44 -16.55 13.86
C ASP A 118 -0.84 -16.14 14.61
N THR A 119 -0.71 -15.22 15.57
CA THR A 119 -1.86 -14.70 16.33
C THR A 119 -2.83 -13.95 15.42
N PHE A 120 -2.34 -13.07 14.55
CA PHE A 120 -3.20 -12.35 13.61
C PHE A 120 -3.73 -13.22 12.46
N LEU A 121 -3.03 -14.30 12.09
CA LEU A 121 -3.53 -15.30 11.15
C LEU A 121 -4.66 -16.14 11.75
N LEU A 122 -4.60 -16.43 13.06
CA LEU A 122 -5.72 -17.05 13.77
C LEU A 122 -6.93 -16.12 13.75
N LEU A 123 -6.73 -14.85 14.09
CA LEU A 123 -7.79 -13.84 14.03
C LEU A 123 -8.39 -13.69 12.64
N SER A 124 -7.59 -13.68 11.56
CA SER A 124 -8.13 -13.50 10.20
C SER A 124 -8.99 -14.68 9.74
N LYS A 125 -8.71 -15.90 10.24
CA LYS A 125 -9.52 -17.09 9.98
C LYS A 125 -10.90 -17.03 10.65
N HIS A 126 -10.96 -16.54 11.89
CA HIS A 126 -12.19 -16.50 12.68
C HIS A 126 -12.98 -15.19 12.56
N TYR A 127 -12.31 -14.11 12.17
CA TYR A 127 -12.86 -12.78 12.00
C TYR A 127 -12.48 -12.21 10.62
N PRO A 128 -12.94 -12.84 9.52
CA PRO A 128 -12.52 -12.53 8.15
C PRO A 128 -12.96 -11.14 7.68
N ASP A 129 -13.86 -10.47 8.40
CA ASP A 129 -14.35 -9.12 8.09
C ASP A 129 -13.61 -8.02 8.88
N SER A 130 -12.62 -8.37 9.71
CA SER A 130 -11.85 -7.39 10.48
C SER A 130 -10.76 -6.74 9.63
N ALA A 131 -11.03 -5.51 9.18
CA ALA A 131 -10.03 -4.70 8.48
C ALA A 131 -8.78 -4.45 9.34
N ASP A 132 -8.92 -4.31 10.67
CA ASP A 132 -7.77 -4.02 11.52
C ASP A 132 -6.81 -5.21 11.64
N VAL A 133 -7.33 -6.44 11.61
CA VAL A 133 -6.50 -7.66 11.55
C VAL A 133 -5.67 -7.69 10.27
N TYR A 134 -6.26 -7.42 9.11
CA TYR A 134 -5.49 -7.39 7.86
C TYR A 134 -4.48 -6.24 7.81
N LYS A 135 -4.77 -5.07 8.40
CA LYS A 135 -3.78 -3.99 8.52
C LYS A 135 -2.56 -4.45 9.32
N LYS A 136 -2.77 -5.21 10.41
CA LYS A 136 -1.67 -5.78 11.21
C LYS A 136 -0.87 -6.81 10.44
N LEU A 137 -1.53 -7.70 9.69
CA LEU A 137 -0.85 -8.64 8.80
C LEU A 137 -0.03 -7.93 7.71
N VAL A 138 -0.56 -6.86 7.10
CA VAL A 138 0.20 -6.02 6.17
C VAL A 138 1.43 -5.43 6.86
N GLN A 139 1.28 -4.83 8.04
CA GLN A 139 2.38 -4.23 8.80
C GLN A 139 3.50 -5.24 9.10
N ILE A 140 3.13 -6.45 9.54
CA ILE A 140 4.08 -7.51 9.87
C ILE A 140 4.81 -8.00 8.62
N ASN A 141 4.07 -8.33 7.55
CA ASN A 141 4.66 -8.90 6.34
C ASN A 141 5.49 -7.87 5.56
N VAL A 142 5.15 -6.58 5.66
CA VAL A 142 6.00 -5.48 5.19
C VAL A 142 7.35 -5.47 5.91
N LYS A 143 7.37 -5.62 7.25
CA LYS A 143 8.61 -5.65 8.05
C LYS A 143 9.48 -6.87 7.72
N THR A 144 8.85 -8.01 7.44
CA THR A 144 9.56 -9.24 7.02
C THR A 144 9.87 -9.30 5.52
N LYS A 145 9.47 -8.27 4.75
CA LYS A 145 9.61 -8.17 3.28
C LYS A 145 8.89 -9.29 2.50
N ASP A 146 7.87 -9.89 3.10
CA ASP A 146 7.01 -10.90 2.50
C ASP A 146 5.91 -10.23 1.66
N TYR A 147 6.32 -9.62 0.54
CA TYR A 147 5.45 -8.76 -0.27
C TYR A 147 4.31 -9.49 -0.98
N ASP A 148 4.49 -10.78 -1.29
CA ASP A 148 3.45 -11.59 -1.93
C ASP A 148 2.23 -11.72 -1.00
N ASN A 149 2.46 -12.08 0.26
CA ASN A 149 1.39 -12.13 1.26
C ASN A 149 0.78 -10.75 1.53
N VAL A 150 1.58 -9.67 1.49
CA VAL A 150 1.06 -8.30 1.63
C VAL A 150 0.03 -7.97 0.55
N ILE A 151 0.25 -8.40 -0.70
CA ILE A 151 -0.71 -8.18 -1.80
C ILE A 151 -2.05 -8.86 -1.48
N ASP A 152 -2.03 -10.09 -0.98
CA ASP A 152 -3.24 -10.83 -0.64
C ASP A 152 -4.04 -10.16 0.50
N TYR A 153 -3.35 -9.71 1.55
CA TYR A 153 -4.00 -8.99 2.64
C TYR A 153 -4.53 -7.62 2.21
N LEU A 154 -3.83 -6.90 1.34
CA LEU A 154 -4.32 -5.65 0.76
C LEU A 154 -5.52 -5.87 -0.16
N ASN A 155 -5.56 -6.98 -0.90
CA ASN A 155 -6.73 -7.36 -1.69
C ASN A 155 -7.93 -7.70 -0.80
N ALA A 156 -7.73 -8.39 0.32
CA ALA A 156 -8.78 -8.63 1.31
C ALA A 156 -9.29 -7.30 1.90
N LEU A 157 -8.38 -6.39 2.29
CA LEU A 157 -8.73 -5.04 2.73
C LEU A 157 -9.52 -4.27 1.68
N HIS A 158 -9.13 -4.36 0.41
CA HIS A 158 -9.82 -3.68 -0.67
C HIS A 158 -11.25 -4.20 -0.86
N LYS A 159 -11.50 -5.50 -0.65
CA LYS A 159 -12.86 -6.06 -0.67
C LYS A 159 -13.72 -5.50 0.47
N LEU A 160 -13.14 -5.35 1.66
CA LEU A 160 -13.84 -4.76 2.82
C LEU A 160 -14.04 -3.24 2.68
N GLN A 161 -13.11 -2.57 2.02
CA GLN A 161 -13.08 -1.11 1.86
C GLN A 161 -12.84 -0.71 0.38
N PRO A 162 -13.82 -0.97 -0.52
CA PRO A 162 -13.63 -0.78 -1.96
C PRO A 162 -13.39 0.67 -2.37
N ASN A 163 -13.82 1.63 -1.55
CA ASN A 163 -13.71 3.05 -1.82
C ASN A 163 -12.49 3.72 -1.15
N SER A 164 -11.55 2.95 -0.61
CA SER A 164 -10.33 3.49 0.00
C SER A 164 -9.21 3.63 -1.04
N PHE A 165 -8.92 4.87 -1.44
CA PHE A 165 -7.79 5.13 -2.35
C PHE A 165 -6.44 4.80 -1.70
N TYR A 166 -6.35 4.87 -0.36
CA TYR A 166 -5.14 4.52 0.40
C TYR A 166 -4.73 3.06 0.20
N ILE A 167 -5.69 2.13 0.11
CA ILE A 167 -5.38 0.71 -0.13
C ILE A 167 -4.80 0.52 -1.54
N LEU A 168 -5.37 1.20 -2.53
CA LEU A 168 -4.89 1.16 -3.91
C LEU A 168 -3.50 1.79 -4.04
N GLU A 169 -3.25 2.88 -3.32
CA GLU A 169 -1.93 3.49 -3.22
C GLU A 169 -0.92 2.54 -2.58
N TYR A 170 -1.30 1.85 -1.50
CA TYR A 170 -0.45 0.84 -0.87
C TYR A 170 -0.08 -0.30 -1.82
N LEU A 171 -1.06 -0.84 -2.55
CA LEU A 171 -0.79 -1.85 -3.59
C LEU A 171 0.21 -1.32 -4.62
N ALA A 172 0.07 -0.05 -5.04
CA ALA A 172 1.00 0.56 -5.99
C ALA A 172 2.44 0.64 -5.45
N LEU A 173 2.60 0.98 -4.16
CA LEU A 173 3.89 1.03 -3.48
C LEU A 173 4.52 -0.35 -3.32
N ILE A 174 3.73 -1.37 -2.97
CA ILE A 174 4.22 -2.75 -2.86
C ILE A 174 4.69 -3.27 -4.21
N TYR A 175 3.91 -3.07 -5.28
CA TYR A 175 4.36 -3.41 -6.64
C TYR A 175 5.60 -2.61 -7.06
N LEU A 176 5.74 -1.36 -6.61
CA LEU A 176 6.94 -0.57 -6.89
C LEU A 176 8.17 -1.16 -6.18
N LYS A 177 8.02 -1.64 -4.94
CA LYS A 177 9.10 -2.31 -4.19
C LYS A 177 9.50 -3.64 -4.81
N MET A 178 8.56 -4.35 -5.42
CA MET A 178 8.82 -5.57 -6.19
C MET A 178 9.31 -5.29 -7.62
N GLU A 179 9.55 -4.02 -7.98
CA GLU A 179 9.96 -3.60 -9.34
C GLU A 179 8.94 -3.92 -10.46
N HIS A 180 7.70 -4.23 -10.07
CA HIS A 180 6.57 -4.45 -10.97
C HIS A 180 5.97 -3.11 -11.42
N TYR A 181 6.75 -2.32 -12.17
CA TYR A 181 6.45 -0.92 -12.47
C TYR A 181 5.12 -0.70 -13.21
N GLN A 182 4.75 -1.60 -14.13
CA GLN A 182 3.49 -1.48 -14.88
C GLN A 182 2.28 -1.68 -13.97
N GLN A 183 2.34 -2.65 -13.06
CA GLN A 183 1.31 -2.92 -12.06
C GLN A 183 1.22 -1.74 -11.07
N SER A 184 2.37 -1.27 -10.58
CA SER A 184 2.46 -0.09 -9.71
C SER A 184 1.78 1.13 -10.35
N LEU A 185 2.10 1.45 -11.61
CA LEU A 185 1.48 2.55 -12.34
C LEU A 185 -0.05 2.39 -12.46
N ARG A 186 -0.53 1.17 -12.75
CA ARG A 186 -1.97 0.89 -12.85
C ARG A 186 -2.69 1.20 -11.53
N TYR A 187 -2.12 0.78 -10.40
CA TYR A 187 -2.73 1.00 -9.09
C TYR A 187 -2.66 2.46 -8.64
N PHE A 188 -1.56 3.18 -8.90
CA PHE A 188 -1.50 4.62 -8.65
C PHE A 188 -2.57 5.39 -9.44
N ILE A 189 -2.80 5.03 -10.71
CA ILE A 189 -3.84 5.66 -11.53
C ILE A 189 -5.25 5.33 -10.99
N LYS A 190 -5.49 4.11 -10.50
CA LYS A 190 -6.76 3.77 -9.84
C LYS A 190 -6.94 4.61 -8.56
N ALA A 191 -5.91 4.72 -7.72
CA ALA A 191 -5.94 5.55 -6.52
C ALA A 191 -6.23 7.02 -6.86
N TYR A 192 -5.55 7.58 -7.89
CA TYR A 192 -5.76 8.95 -8.35
C TYR A 192 -7.21 9.23 -8.76
N LYS A 193 -7.85 8.29 -9.46
CA LYS A 193 -9.25 8.42 -9.88
C LYS A 193 -10.24 8.37 -8.70
N LEU A 194 -9.90 7.62 -7.66
CA LEU A 194 -10.76 7.44 -6.49
C LEU A 194 -10.57 8.54 -5.44
N ALA A 195 -9.38 9.17 -5.40
CA ALA A 195 -9.08 10.25 -4.48
C ALA A 195 -10.04 11.43 -4.72
N GLY A 196 -10.88 11.75 -3.74
CA GLY A 196 -11.87 12.83 -3.85
C GLY A 196 -11.34 14.24 -3.54
N LYS A 197 -10.17 14.37 -2.89
CA LYS A 197 -9.55 15.66 -2.56
C LYS A 197 -8.42 16.00 -3.53
N HIS A 198 -8.37 17.27 -3.94
CA HIS A 198 -7.37 17.77 -4.89
C HIS A 198 -5.93 17.57 -4.40
N SER A 199 -5.65 17.78 -3.11
CA SER A 199 -4.31 17.62 -2.54
C SER A 199 -3.77 16.19 -2.68
N TYR A 200 -4.59 15.17 -2.42
CA TYR A 200 -4.20 13.76 -2.61
C TYR A 200 -4.00 13.43 -4.08
N GLN A 201 -4.88 13.96 -4.94
CA GLN A 201 -4.73 13.80 -6.39
C GLN A 201 -3.42 14.40 -6.89
N ASP A 202 -2.99 15.56 -6.39
CA ASP A 202 -1.72 16.17 -6.78
C ASP A 202 -0.51 15.31 -6.42
N ASN A 203 -0.48 14.77 -5.20
CA ASN A 203 0.59 13.86 -4.76
C ASN A 203 0.65 12.59 -5.62
N LEU A 204 -0.50 11.94 -5.84
CA LEU A 204 -0.59 10.76 -6.70
C LEU A 204 -0.19 11.09 -8.14
N LYS A 205 -0.57 12.26 -8.65
CA LYS A 205 -0.21 12.73 -9.99
C LYS A 205 1.31 12.90 -10.13
N LYS A 206 1.99 13.45 -9.12
CA LYS A 206 3.47 13.53 -9.10
C LYS A 206 4.09 12.14 -9.20
N ASN A 207 3.64 11.19 -8.39
CA ASN A 207 4.16 9.80 -8.40
C ASN A 207 3.93 9.12 -9.75
N ILE A 208 2.74 9.28 -10.33
CA ILE A 208 2.39 8.76 -11.66
C ILE A 208 3.33 9.30 -12.73
N ARG A 209 3.56 10.61 -12.76
CA ARG A 209 4.43 11.22 -13.77
C ARG A 209 5.86 10.71 -13.70
N LYS A 210 6.43 10.68 -12.49
CA LYS A 210 7.78 10.17 -12.24
C LYS A 210 7.93 8.72 -12.69
N LEU A 211 7.00 7.86 -12.29
CA LEU A 211 7.02 6.45 -12.66
C LEU A 211 6.83 6.25 -14.18
N MET A 212 5.92 7.00 -14.82
CA MET A 212 5.76 6.94 -16.27
C MET A 212 7.03 7.38 -17.01
N SER A 213 7.71 8.42 -16.53
CA SER A 213 8.97 8.91 -17.10
C SER A 213 10.07 7.86 -16.95
N PHE A 214 10.17 7.23 -15.78
CA PHE A 214 11.09 6.12 -15.52
C PHE A 214 10.84 4.91 -16.46
N ILE A 215 9.59 4.44 -16.56
CA ILE A 215 9.20 3.32 -17.43
C ILE A 215 9.56 3.62 -18.90
N LYS A 216 9.28 4.83 -19.38
CA LYS A 216 9.59 5.21 -20.76
C LYS A 216 11.08 5.28 -21.07
N LYS A 217 11.95 5.54 -20.09
CA LYS A 217 13.40 5.54 -20.30
C LYS A 217 14.01 4.14 -20.34
N LYS A 218 13.37 3.18 -19.69
CA LYS A 218 13.86 1.78 -19.61
C LYS A 218 13.51 0.97 -20.87
N ASN A 219 12.48 1.39 -21.61
CA ASN A 219 12.05 0.82 -22.89
C ASN A 219 12.64 1.58 -24.06
#